data_AF-A0A7C4GDQ9-F1
#
_entry.id   AF-A0A7C4GDQ9-F1
#
_cell.length_a   1.000
_cell.length_b   1.000
_cell.length_c   1.000
_cell.angle_alpha   90.00
_cell.angle_beta   90.00
_cell.angle_gamma   90.00
#
_symmetry.space_group_name_H-M   'P 1'
#
loop_
_entity.id
_entity.type
_entity.pdbx_description
1 polymer ?
#
loop_
_entity_poly.entity_id
_entity_poly.type
_entity_poly.pdbx_seq_one_letter_code
_entity_poly.pdbx_strand_id
1 'polypeptide(L)'
;MGIRIYKPTSAGRRNASVNDYAEVTHRHRNRPEKSLLEPRKKTGGRNHHGVTTSWWRGGGNKKMYRRIDFKRNKDGQPATVLEIQYDPNRTCHIALVQYPDGEKRYILAPLGLKAGAKIESGAKVEPNVGNAMPLAAIPVGMEVHNIELTAGQGGKLVRTAGGLARRRARDDR
;
A
#
# COMPACT_ATOMS: atom_id res chain seq x y z
N MET A 1 8.97 -9.60 0.88
CA MET A 1 9.03 -9.60 2.37
C MET A 1 9.75 -10.84 2.86
N GLY A 2 10.87 -10.68 3.55
CA GLY A 2 11.61 -11.80 4.16
C GLY A 2 10.97 -12.27 5.47
N ILE A 3 11.17 -13.54 5.81
CA ILE A 3 10.72 -14.13 7.07
C ILE A 3 11.93 -14.35 7.97
N ARG A 4 11.90 -13.81 9.18
CA ARG A 4 12.88 -14.11 10.23
C ARG A 4 12.30 -15.12 11.21
N ILE A 5 12.88 -16.32 11.22
CA ILE A 5 12.57 -17.39 12.16
C ILE A 5 13.38 -17.18 13.44
N TYR A 6 12.75 -17.28 14.60
CA TYR A 6 13.45 -17.13 15.87
C TYR A 6 14.06 -18.45 16.36
N LYS A 7 15.14 -18.36 17.13
CA LYS A 7 15.65 -19.51 17.89
C LYS A 7 14.62 -19.94 18.94
N PRO A 8 14.46 -21.25 19.22
CA PRO A 8 13.45 -21.76 20.14
C PRO A 8 13.88 -21.61 21.61
N THR A 9 14.07 -20.37 22.07
CA THR A 9 14.49 -20.07 23.45
C THR A 9 13.39 -20.21 24.49
N SER A 10 12.12 -20.19 24.08
CA SER A 10 10.96 -20.42 24.94
C SER A 10 9.83 -21.10 24.16
N ALA A 11 8.88 -21.71 24.86
CA ALA A 11 7.74 -22.41 24.24
C ALA A 11 6.95 -21.49 23.28
N GLY A 12 6.69 -20.23 23.70
CA GLY A 12 6.03 -19.24 22.85
C GLY A 12 6.85 -18.78 21.64
N ARG A 13 8.18 -19.00 21.66
CA ARG A 13 9.08 -18.59 20.57
C ARG A 13 9.40 -19.70 19.56
N ARG A 14 9.19 -20.97 19.94
CA ARG A 14 9.58 -22.16 19.17
C ARG A 14 9.07 -22.18 17.72
N ASN A 15 7.81 -21.80 17.51
CA ASN A 15 7.18 -21.79 16.18
C ASN A 15 6.92 -20.37 15.66
N ALA A 16 7.50 -19.35 16.30
CA ALA A 16 7.23 -17.96 15.96
C ALA A 16 8.18 -17.46 14.88
N SER A 17 7.63 -16.73 13.92
CA SER A 17 8.36 -16.00 12.90
C SER A 17 7.83 -14.58 12.76
N VAL A 18 8.65 -13.65 12.29
CA VAL A 18 8.24 -12.28 12.00
C VAL A 18 8.70 -11.85 10.61
N ASN A 19 8.09 -10.80 10.09
CA ASN A 19 8.60 -10.11 8.91
C ASN A 19 9.98 -9.51 9.22
N ASP A 20 10.93 -9.71 8.31
CA ASP A 20 12.27 -9.15 8.37
C ASP A 20 12.32 -7.69 7.88
N TYR A 21 11.24 -7.10 7.37
CA TYR A 21 11.17 -5.67 7.01
C TYR A 21 12.34 -5.15 6.15
N ALA A 22 12.99 -6.02 5.38
CA ALA A 22 14.19 -5.68 4.59
C ALA A 22 13.91 -4.59 3.53
N GLU A 23 12.66 -4.50 3.06
CA GLU A 23 12.20 -3.51 2.08
C GLU A 23 11.93 -2.13 2.71
N VAL A 24 11.82 -2.03 4.04
CA VAL A 24 11.53 -0.78 4.75
C VAL A 24 12.81 0.03 4.90
N THR A 25 12.83 1.25 4.35
CA THR A 25 14.02 2.12 4.31
C THR A 25 14.58 2.42 5.71
N HIS A 26 13.69 2.66 6.68
CA HIS A 26 14.07 2.94 8.07
C HIS A 26 13.53 1.87 9.02
N ARG A 27 14.10 0.67 8.95
CA ARG A 27 13.64 -0.51 9.71
C ARG A 27 13.51 -0.31 11.23
N HIS A 28 14.40 0.49 11.83
CA HIS A 28 14.45 0.72 13.28
C HIS A 28 13.77 2.01 13.73
N ARG A 29 13.26 2.84 12.81
CA ARG A 29 12.65 4.13 13.13
C ARG A 29 11.33 4.27 12.41
N ASN A 30 10.24 4.30 13.17
CA ASN A 30 8.92 4.57 12.62
C ASN A 30 8.70 6.09 12.54
N ARG A 31 8.99 6.69 11.38
CA ARG A 31 8.84 8.13 11.13
C ARG A 31 7.84 8.39 10.00
N PRO A 32 6.53 8.23 10.24
CA PRO A 32 5.52 8.60 9.26
C PRO A 32 5.47 10.13 9.05
N GLU A 33 5.02 10.55 7.87
CA GLU A 33 4.80 11.95 7.52
C GLU A 33 3.61 12.49 8.31
N LYS A 34 3.84 13.48 9.18
CA LYS A 34 2.83 13.97 10.15
C LYS A 34 1.57 14.52 9.47
N SER A 35 1.70 15.19 8.32
CA SER A 35 0.58 15.78 7.58
C SER A 35 -0.36 14.74 6.96
N LEU A 36 0.09 13.50 6.79
CA LEU A 36 -0.68 12.40 6.19
C LEU A 36 -1.20 11.41 7.24
N LEU A 37 -1.13 11.76 8.53
CA LEU A 37 -1.63 10.96 9.64
C LEU A 37 -2.99 11.43 10.11
N GLU A 38 -3.88 10.46 10.33
CA GLU A 38 -5.21 10.69 10.87
C GLU A 38 -5.47 9.79 12.08
N PRO A 39 -6.19 10.26 13.11
CA PRO A 39 -6.57 9.42 14.23
C PRO A 39 -7.56 8.34 13.77
N ARG A 40 -7.26 7.07 14.05
CA ARG A 40 -8.17 5.96 13.75
C ARG A 40 -8.91 5.51 15.00
N LYS A 41 -10.20 5.84 15.09
CA LYS A 41 -11.06 5.36 16.19
C LYS A 41 -11.27 3.85 16.07
N LYS A 42 -11.10 3.12 17.17
CA LYS A 42 -11.40 1.68 17.25
C LYS A 42 -12.89 1.51 17.53
N THR A 43 -13.55 0.63 16.79
CA THR A 43 -14.97 0.30 16.98
C THR A 43 -15.18 -0.83 18.00
N GLY A 44 -14.17 -1.69 18.22
CA GLY A 44 -14.33 -2.89 19.04
C GLY A 44 -15.39 -3.85 18.50
N GLY A 45 -15.67 -3.82 17.20
CA GLY A 45 -16.71 -4.65 16.58
C GLY A 45 -18.15 -4.17 16.82
N ARG A 46 -18.34 -2.98 17.40
CA ARG A 46 -19.66 -2.40 17.68
C ARG A 46 -20.09 -1.38 16.60
N ASN A 47 -21.39 -1.33 16.33
CA ASN A 47 -22.00 -0.35 15.43
C ASN A 47 -22.34 0.96 16.18
N HIS A 48 -23.05 1.88 15.50
CA HIS A 48 -23.43 3.18 16.07
C HIS A 48 -24.48 3.09 17.19
N HIS A 49 -25.22 1.98 17.31
CA HIS A 49 -26.10 1.68 18.44
C HIS A 49 -25.35 1.07 19.64
N GLY A 50 -24.04 0.86 19.54
CA GLY A 50 -23.24 0.20 20.58
C GLY A 50 -23.35 -1.32 20.60
N VAL A 51 -24.09 -1.92 19.66
CA VAL A 51 -24.30 -3.37 19.56
C VAL A 51 -23.13 -4.03 18.84
N THR A 52 -22.66 -5.17 19.37
CA THR A 52 -21.63 -5.99 18.72
C THR A 52 -22.18 -6.59 17.43
N THR A 53 -21.71 -6.12 16.27
CA THR A 53 -22.07 -6.67 14.95
C THR A 53 -20.94 -7.50 14.34
N SER A 54 -19.72 -7.35 14.83
CA SER A 54 -18.56 -8.13 14.40
C SER A 54 -17.83 -8.69 15.61
N TRP A 55 -17.94 -9.99 15.81
CA TRP A 55 -17.28 -10.72 16.89
C TRP A 55 -15.76 -10.75 16.74
N TRP A 56 -15.05 -11.09 17.82
CA TRP A 56 -13.59 -11.25 17.87
C TRP A 56 -12.78 -10.00 17.51
N ARG A 57 -13.38 -8.81 17.68
CA ARG A 57 -12.71 -7.52 17.50
C ARG A 57 -12.65 -6.74 18.80
N GLY A 58 -11.46 -6.31 19.20
CA GLY A 58 -11.23 -5.56 20.44
C GLY A 58 -9.76 -5.53 20.82
N GLY A 59 -9.36 -4.61 21.70
CA GLY A 59 -7.97 -4.50 22.17
C GLY A 59 -6.96 -4.07 21.09
N GLY A 60 -5.79 -4.70 21.10
CA GLY A 60 -4.66 -4.44 20.19
C GLY A 60 -3.94 -3.10 20.41
N ASN A 61 -2.81 -2.90 19.73
CA ASN A 61 -2.05 -1.64 19.81
C ASN A 61 -2.84 -0.47 19.18
N LYS A 62 -2.63 0.76 19.67
CA LYS A 62 -3.17 1.99 19.08
C LYS A 62 -2.51 2.20 17.70
N LYS A 63 -3.30 2.61 16.71
CA LYS A 63 -2.85 2.81 15.34
C LYS A 63 -3.32 4.17 14.85
N MET A 64 -2.46 4.84 14.09
CA MET A 64 -2.81 6.02 13.30
C MET A 64 -3.09 5.58 11.88
N TYR A 65 -4.11 6.14 11.24
CA TYR A 65 -4.38 5.91 9.83
C TYR A 65 -3.40 6.73 9.00
N ARG A 66 -2.89 6.13 7.92
CA ARG A 66 -2.06 6.81 6.93
C ARG A 66 -2.88 7.00 5.67
N ARG A 67 -3.06 8.26 5.27
CA ARG A 67 -3.85 8.64 4.09
C ARG A 67 -3.12 8.21 2.82
N ILE A 68 -3.62 7.18 2.15
CA ILE A 68 -3.09 6.70 0.87
C ILE A 68 -3.83 7.38 -0.27
N ASP A 69 -3.08 7.76 -1.30
CA ASP A 69 -3.61 8.07 -2.61
C ASP A 69 -3.89 6.78 -3.40
N PHE A 70 -5.15 6.38 -3.44
CA PHE A 70 -5.62 5.26 -4.27
C PHE A 70 -5.98 5.68 -5.70
N LYS A 71 -6.07 6.98 -5.98
CA LYS A 71 -6.60 7.53 -7.24
C LYS A 71 -5.51 7.86 -8.23
N ARG A 72 -4.29 8.23 -7.78
CA ARG A 72 -3.12 8.49 -8.65
C ARG A 72 -3.42 9.50 -9.77
N ASN A 73 -4.11 10.57 -9.41
CA ASN A 73 -4.71 11.53 -10.33
C ASN A 73 -3.83 12.77 -10.60
N LYS A 74 -2.51 12.68 -10.37
CA LYS A 74 -1.54 13.70 -10.78
C LYS A 74 -0.87 13.28 -12.08
N ASP A 75 -1.61 13.40 -13.17
CA ASP A 75 -1.14 12.95 -14.47
C ASP A 75 -0.04 13.87 -15.03
N GLY A 76 1.01 13.29 -15.61
CA GLY A 76 2.13 14.00 -16.22
C GLY A 76 3.11 14.65 -15.22
N GLN A 77 2.98 14.37 -13.93
CA GLN A 77 3.91 14.86 -12.90
C GLN A 77 4.71 13.69 -12.31
N PRO A 78 6.01 13.56 -12.62
CA PRO A 78 6.84 12.51 -12.06
C PRO A 78 7.12 12.78 -10.59
N ALA A 79 6.83 11.81 -9.71
CA ALA A 79 7.15 11.86 -8.30
C ALA A 79 8.40 11.01 -7.98
N THR A 80 9.16 11.45 -6.98
CA THR A 80 10.30 10.70 -6.46
C THR A 80 9.89 9.91 -5.22
N VAL A 81 10.23 8.62 -5.18
CA VAL A 81 10.04 7.78 -3.99
C VAL A 81 11.08 8.16 -2.94
N LEU A 82 10.65 8.74 -1.82
CA LEU A 82 11.55 9.10 -0.72
C LEU A 82 11.93 7.88 0.11
N GLU A 83 10.92 7.13 0.54
CA GLU A 83 11.12 6.02 1.46
C GLU A 83 9.97 5.01 1.40
N ILE A 84 10.26 3.77 1.78
CA ILE A 84 9.29 2.70 1.94
C ILE A 84 9.08 2.48 3.43
N GLN A 85 7.82 2.49 3.85
CA GLN A 85 7.41 2.43 5.23
C GLN A 85 6.47 1.25 5.52
N TYR A 86 6.56 0.72 6.73
CA TYR A 86 5.57 -0.21 7.28
C TYR A 86 4.29 0.51 7.70
N ASP A 87 3.10 0.03 7.32
CA ASP A 87 1.82 0.60 7.76
C ASP A 87 0.99 -0.31 8.68
N PRO A 88 0.55 0.24 9.84
CA PRO A 88 -0.50 -0.21 10.74
C PRO A 88 -1.66 -1.06 10.25
N ASN A 89 -2.22 -0.55 9.16
CA ASN A 89 -3.64 -0.59 8.86
C ASN A 89 -3.95 -1.54 7.72
N ARG A 90 -2.91 -2.06 7.06
CA ARG A 90 -2.96 -2.95 5.90
C ARG A 90 -1.80 -3.94 5.95
N THR A 91 -1.84 -4.90 5.05
CA THR A 91 -0.81 -5.94 4.94
C THR A 91 0.42 -5.48 4.14
N CYS A 92 0.22 -4.62 3.14
CA CYS A 92 1.27 -4.15 2.23
C CYS A 92 2.08 -2.99 2.82
N HIS A 93 3.32 -2.85 2.35
CA HIS A 93 4.12 -1.65 2.60
C HIS A 93 3.61 -0.48 1.78
N ILE A 94 3.93 0.74 2.22
CA ILE A 94 3.59 1.97 1.52
C ILE A 94 4.85 2.72 1.16
N ALA A 95 4.83 3.43 0.03
CA ALA A 95 5.90 4.32 -0.37
C ALA A 95 5.46 5.76 -0.13
N LEU A 96 6.32 6.55 0.52
CA LEU A 96 6.20 8.00 0.59
C LEU A 96 6.78 8.57 -0.70
N VAL A 97 5.98 9.33 -1.43
CA VAL A 97 6.38 9.94 -2.70
C VAL A 97 6.25 11.44 -2.59
N GLN A 98 7.19 12.15 -3.21
CA GLN A 98 7.19 13.60 -3.29
C GLN A 98 7.09 14.02 -4.74
N TYR A 99 6.09 14.83 -5.03
CA TYR A 99 5.89 15.44 -6.34
C TYR A 99 6.75 16.71 -6.49
N PRO A 100 6.96 17.20 -7.73
CA PRO A 100 7.79 18.37 -7.99
C PRO A 100 7.24 19.65 -7.36
N ASP A 101 5.93 19.71 -7.12
CA ASP A 101 5.25 20.80 -6.42
C ASP A 101 5.45 20.77 -4.88
N GLY A 102 6.20 19.79 -4.37
CA GLY A 102 6.46 19.61 -2.96
C GLY A 102 5.38 18.83 -2.21
N GLU A 103 4.26 18.47 -2.86
CA GLU A 103 3.23 17.67 -2.23
C GLU A 103 3.73 16.24 -1.98
N LYS A 104 3.51 15.75 -0.76
CA LYS A 104 3.82 14.37 -0.39
C LYS A 104 2.55 13.54 -0.39
N ARG A 105 2.64 12.32 -0.90
CA ARG A 105 1.55 11.33 -0.83
C ARG A 105 2.07 9.97 -0.43
N TYR A 106 1.20 9.16 0.17
CA TYR A 106 1.47 7.74 0.30
C TYR A 106 0.81 6.99 -0.83
N ILE A 107 1.53 6.01 -1.37
CA ILE A 107 1.02 5.04 -2.33
C ILE A 107 1.28 3.63 -1.80
N LEU A 108 0.60 2.63 -2.37
CA LEU A 108 0.99 1.24 -2.13
C LEU A 108 2.39 1.00 -2.72
N ALA A 109 3.26 0.28 -2.00
CA ALA A 109 4.58 -0.08 -2.51
C ALA A 109 4.46 -1.37 -3.34
N PRO A 110 4.62 -1.32 -4.67
CA PRO A 110 4.69 -2.51 -5.49
C PRO A 110 6.02 -3.25 -5.29
N LEU A 111 6.04 -4.52 -5.67
CA LEU A 111 7.24 -5.34 -5.63
C LEU A 111 8.34 -4.72 -6.51
N GLY A 112 9.55 -4.59 -5.96
CA GLY A 112 10.70 -4.06 -6.69
C GLY A 112 10.85 -2.54 -6.64
N LEU A 113 9.87 -1.79 -6.11
CA LEU A 113 10.05 -0.35 -5.89
C LEU A 113 11.13 -0.11 -4.82
N LYS A 114 12.01 0.86 -5.06
CA LYS A 114 13.07 1.28 -4.15
C LYS A 114 13.01 2.78 -3.91
N ALA A 115 13.59 3.23 -2.79
CA ALA A 115 13.81 4.65 -2.56
C ALA A 115 14.71 5.24 -3.66
N GLY A 116 14.42 6.46 -4.09
CA GLY A 116 15.07 7.16 -5.21
C GLY A 116 14.46 6.88 -6.59
N ALA A 117 13.59 5.87 -6.72
CA ALA A 117 12.91 5.61 -8.00
C ALA A 117 11.96 6.77 -8.37
N LYS A 118 11.85 7.05 -9.67
CA LYS A 118 10.84 7.97 -10.21
C LYS A 118 9.62 7.17 -10.64
N ILE A 119 8.44 7.71 -10.34
CA ILE A 119 7.16 7.15 -10.72
C ILE A 119 6.30 8.23 -11.37
N GLU A 120 5.43 7.82 -12.28
CA GLU A 120 4.56 8.73 -13.02
C GLU A 120 3.16 8.14 -13.16
N SER A 121 2.18 9.03 -13.24
CA SER A 121 0.79 8.71 -13.58
C SER A 121 0.41 9.36 -14.91
N GLY A 122 -0.38 8.67 -15.74
CA GLY A 122 -0.94 9.24 -16.96
C GLY A 122 -1.20 8.21 -18.07
N ALA A 123 -1.82 8.67 -19.16
CA ALA A 123 -2.16 7.81 -20.30
C ALA A 123 -0.96 7.45 -21.20
N LYS A 124 0.06 8.32 -21.27
CA LYS A 124 1.24 8.17 -22.14
C LYS A 124 2.51 7.84 -21.34
N VAL A 125 2.37 7.06 -20.28
CA VAL A 125 3.49 6.70 -19.39
C VAL A 125 4.03 5.33 -19.79
N GLU A 126 5.34 5.13 -19.65
CA GLU A 126 5.94 3.81 -19.84
C GLU A 126 5.45 2.81 -18.77
N PRO A 127 5.19 1.55 -19.12
CA PRO A 127 4.69 0.53 -18.20
C PRO A 127 5.81 -0.02 -17.29
N ASN A 128 6.36 0.85 -16.44
CA ASN A 128 7.35 0.53 -15.43
C ASN A 128 6.72 0.32 -14.05
N VAL A 129 7.44 -0.38 -13.17
CA VAL A 129 6.98 -0.67 -11.80
C VAL A 129 6.70 0.62 -11.03
N GLY A 130 5.48 0.75 -10.51
CA GLY A 130 5.06 1.93 -9.74
C GLY A 130 4.41 3.03 -10.56
N ASN A 131 4.41 2.94 -11.89
CA ASN A 131 3.64 3.84 -12.73
C ASN A 131 2.15 3.46 -12.72
N ALA A 132 1.29 4.45 -12.90
CA ALA A 132 -0.15 4.26 -12.95
C ALA A 132 -0.69 4.78 -14.29
N MET A 133 -1.50 3.97 -14.96
CA MET A 133 -2.10 4.32 -16.24
C MET A 133 -3.48 3.68 -16.38
N PRO A 134 -4.36 4.21 -17.24
CA PRO A 134 -5.65 3.61 -17.52
C PRO A 134 -5.50 2.17 -18.03
N LEU A 135 -6.41 1.27 -17.63
CA LEU A 135 -6.38 -0.14 -18.07
C LEU A 135 -6.33 -0.28 -19.60
N ALA A 136 -6.93 0.67 -20.34
CA ALA A 136 -6.89 0.67 -21.80
C ALA A 136 -5.46 0.73 -22.37
N ALA A 137 -4.57 1.50 -21.73
CA ALA A 137 -3.20 1.75 -22.18
C ALA A 137 -2.18 0.66 -21.74
N ILE A 138 -2.51 -0.17 -20.74
CA ILE A 138 -1.59 -1.19 -20.20
C ILE A 138 -1.44 -2.36 -21.20
N PRO A 139 -0.25 -2.75 -21.65
CA PRO A 139 -0.10 -3.92 -22.52
C PRO A 139 -0.75 -5.20 -21.96
N VAL A 140 -1.35 -6.00 -22.84
CA VAL A 140 -1.95 -7.29 -22.47
C VAL A 140 -0.85 -8.22 -21.94
N GLY A 141 -1.16 -9.00 -20.91
CA GLY A 141 -0.25 -9.94 -20.28
C GLY A 141 0.54 -9.37 -19.09
N MET A 142 0.50 -8.05 -18.86
CA MET A 142 1.16 -7.43 -17.70
C MET A 142 0.42 -7.66 -16.39
N GLU A 143 1.20 -7.65 -15.31
CA GLU A 143 0.71 -7.73 -13.93
C GLU A 143 0.43 -6.33 -13.37
N VAL A 144 -0.72 -6.17 -12.74
CA VAL A 144 -1.24 -4.91 -12.24
C VAL A 144 -1.79 -5.07 -10.82
N HIS A 145 -1.85 -3.97 -10.09
CA HIS A 145 -2.41 -3.90 -8.73
C HIS A 145 -3.17 -2.58 -8.56
N ASN A 146 -3.89 -2.45 -7.44
CA ASN A 146 -4.66 -1.24 -7.11
C ASN A 146 -5.65 -0.81 -8.23
N ILE A 147 -6.45 -1.76 -8.71
CA ILE A 147 -7.34 -1.56 -9.86
C ILE A 147 -8.65 -0.87 -9.43
N GLU A 148 -9.08 0.12 -10.20
CA GLU A 148 -10.39 0.75 -10.05
C GLU A 148 -11.50 -0.16 -10.58
N LEU A 149 -12.63 -0.24 -9.86
CA LEU A 149 -13.82 -0.94 -10.35
C LEU A 149 -14.60 -0.09 -11.36
N THR A 150 -14.61 1.22 -11.13
CA THR A 150 -15.23 2.23 -11.98
C THR A 150 -14.26 3.40 -12.05
N ALA A 151 -14.09 3.97 -13.24
CA ALA A 151 -13.14 5.05 -13.47
C ALA A 151 -13.33 6.21 -12.48
N GLY A 152 -12.24 6.65 -11.84
CA GLY A 152 -12.18 7.80 -10.93
C GLY A 152 -12.59 7.51 -9.48
N GLN A 153 -13.05 6.30 -9.16
CA GLN A 153 -13.41 5.93 -7.78
C GLN A 153 -12.21 5.59 -6.90
N GLY A 154 -10.99 5.51 -7.47
CA GLY A 154 -9.80 5.01 -6.80
C GLY A 154 -9.72 3.49 -6.79
N GLY A 155 -8.51 2.99 -6.64
CA GLY A 155 -8.24 1.56 -6.60
C GLY A 155 -8.98 0.85 -5.46
N LYS A 156 -9.72 -0.21 -5.81
CA LYS A 156 -10.51 -1.02 -4.88
C LYS A 156 -10.04 -2.47 -4.84
N LEU A 157 -9.65 -3.01 -6.00
CA LEU A 157 -9.21 -4.39 -6.17
C LEU A 157 -7.70 -4.52 -6.00
N VAL A 158 -7.24 -5.69 -5.55
CA VAL A 158 -5.82 -6.07 -5.49
C VAL A 158 -4.97 -5.06 -4.72
N ARG A 159 -5.29 -4.89 -3.43
CA ARG A 159 -4.58 -3.97 -2.50
C ARG A 159 -3.79 -4.68 -1.42
N THR A 160 -3.89 -6.01 -1.34
CA THR A 160 -3.24 -6.84 -0.34
C THR A 160 -1.75 -7.03 -0.65
N ALA A 161 -0.97 -7.46 0.34
CA ALA A 161 0.44 -7.78 0.11
C ALA A 161 0.55 -8.99 -0.82
N GLY A 162 1.39 -8.90 -1.86
CA GLY A 162 1.57 -9.97 -2.84
C GLY A 162 0.37 -10.20 -3.78
N GLY A 163 -0.71 -9.42 -3.64
CA GLY A 163 -1.83 -9.49 -4.56
C GLY A 163 -1.43 -8.91 -5.92
N LEU A 164 -1.73 -9.65 -6.99
CA LEU A 164 -1.55 -9.23 -8.37
C LEU A 164 -2.77 -9.67 -9.20
N ALA A 165 -3.08 -8.91 -10.24
CA ALA A 165 -3.99 -9.32 -11.30
C ALA A 165 -3.25 -9.23 -12.63
N ARG A 166 -3.63 -10.09 -13.58
CA ARG A 166 -3.04 -10.10 -14.92
C ARG A 166 -4.07 -9.66 -15.95
N ARG A 167 -3.73 -8.69 -16.80
CA ARG A 167 -4.59 -8.28 -17.91
C ARG A 167 -4.59 -9.41 -18.96
N ARG A 168 -5.69 -10.16 -19.11
CA ARG A 168 -5.76 -11.30 -20.05
C ARG A 168 -6.13 -10.92 -21.47
N ALA A 169 -7.18 -10.14 -21.63
CA ALA A 169 -7.72 -9.80 -22.95
C ALA A 169 -8.28 -8.38 -22.94
N ARG A 170 -8.46 -7.84 -24.14
CA ARG A 170 -9.19 -6.62 -24.41
C ARG A 170 -10.21 -6.96 -25.48
N ASP A 171 -11.47 -7.08 -25.08
CA ASP A 171 -12.57 -7.17 -26.04
C ASP A 171 -13.13 -5.76 -26.21
N ASP A 172 -12.96 -5.20 -27.41
CA ASP A 172 -13.61 -3.95 -27.77
C ASP A 172 -15.06 -4.30 -28.14
N ARG A 173 -16.00 -4.00 -27.24
CA ARG A 173 -17.42 -3.88 -27.57
C ARG A 173 -17.77 -2.40 -27.70
#